data_AF-A0A8J3SKM6-F1
#
_entry.id   AF-A0A8J3SKM6-F1
#
_cell.length_a   1.000
_cell.length_b   1.000
_cell.length_c   1.000
_cell.angle_alpha   90.00
_cell.angle_beta   90.00
_cell.angle_gamma   90.00
#
_symmetry.space_group_name_H-M   'P 1'
#
loop_
_entity.id
_entity.type
_entity.pdbx_description
1 polymer ?
#
loop_
_entity_poly.entity_id
_entity_poly.type
_entity_poly.pdbx_seq_one_letter_code
_entity_poly.pdbx_strand_id
1 'polypeptide(L)'
;MPTRRRQDDRDDPEEEYQSLGTLIRAWRDRALLTQEQLADRAGVNVRTIRRLEGDAVGRPRNASIRLLIEALDLDARERAELTAAAVRDGR
;
A
#
# COMPACT_ATOMS: atom_id res chain seq x y z
N MET A 1 -49.78 0.15 -6.42
CA MET A 1 -49.23 0.13 -5.04
C MET A 1 -48.03 -0.79 -5.00
N PRO A 2 -46.79 -0.26 -4.90
CA PRO A 2 -45.64 -1.05 -4.45
C PRO A 2 -45.13 -0.51 -3.10
N THR A 3 -45.21 -1.34 -2.06
CA THR A 3 -44.55 -1.13 -0.76
C THR A 3 -43.36 -2.07 -0.64
N ARG A 4 -42.14 -1.52 -0.68
CA ARG A 4 -41.13 -1.66 0.38
C ARG A 4 -39.88 -0.87 0.00
N ARG A 5 -39.62 0.15 0.80
CA ARG A 5 -38.34 0.82 0.96
C ARG A 5 -37.47 -0.04 1.88
N ARG A 6 -36.27 -0.40 1.40
CA ARG A 6 -34.98 -0.64 2.08
C ARG A 6 -34.01 -0.75 0.89
N GLN A 7 -33.20 0.24 0.52
CA GLN A 7 -32.26 0.96 1.37
C GLN A 7 -31.56 -0.04 2.30
N ASP A 8 -30.79 -0.92 1.64
CA ASP A 8 -29.51 -1.44 2.13
C ASP A 8 -28.49 -0.68 1.25
N ASP A 9 -28.13 0.59 1.49
CA ASP A 9 -27.53 1.14 2.71
C ASP A 9 -26.57 0.16 3.39
N ARG A 10 -25.76 -0.56 2.58
CA ARG A 10 -24.37 -0.77 2.99
C ARG A 10 -23.60 0.49 2.62
N ASP A 11 -23.84 1.53 3.41
CA ASP A 11 -22.75 2.41 3.85
C ASP A 11 -21.72 1.50 4.55
N ASP A 12 -20.91 0.77 3.78
CA ASP A 12 -19.56 0.49 4.26
C ASP A 12 -18.93 1.88 4.24
N PRO A 13 -18.56 2.47 5.39
CA PRO A 13 -17.89 3.75 5.38
C PRO A 13 -16.73 3.60 4.42
N GLU A 14 -16.69 4.45 3.40
CA GLU A 14 -15.52 4.70 2.58
C GLU A 14 -14.45 5.27 3.53
N GLU A 15 -13.92 4.44 4.42
CA GLU A 15 -12.62 4.63 5.01
C GLU A 15 -11.72 4.70 3.79
N GLU A 16 -11.29 5.93 3.49
CA GLU A 16 -10.39 6.33 2.42
C GLU A 16 -9.01 5.68 2.68
N TYR A 17 -9.00 4.35 2.63
CA TYR A 17 -7.85 3.55 2.98
C TYR A 17 -6.82 3.79 1.88
N GLN A 18 -5.69 4.37 2.28
CA GLN A 18 -4.62 4.65 1.33
C GLN A 18 -4.21 3.38 0.56
N SER A 19 -3.95 3.58 -0.74
CA SER A 19 -3.42 2.52 -1.61
C SER A 19 -2.04 2.10 -1.16
N LEU A 20 -1.60 0.92 -1.60
CA LEU A 20 -0.27 0.42 -1.31
C LEU A 20 0.80 1.42 -1.78
N GLY A 21 0.67 1.93 -3.00
CA GLY A 21 1.60 2.89 -3.56
C GLY A 21 1.62 4.22 -2.83
N THR A 22 0.46 4.69 -2.37
CA THR A 22 0.34 5.93 -1.59
C THR A 22 1.08 5.82 -0.26
N LEU A 23 0.92 4.70 0.46
CA LEU A 23 1.62 4.45 1.73
C LEU A 23 3.14 4.38 1.53
N ILE A 24 3.61 3.62 0.53
CA ILE A 24 5.03 3.51 0.23
C ILE A 24 5.63 4.88 -0.07
N ARG A 25 4.95 5.69 -0.89
CA ARG A 25 5.40 7.04 -1.23
C ARG A 25 5.45 7.95 -0.01
N ALA A 26 4.41 7.94 0.82
CA ALA A 26 4.31 8.78 2.01
C ALA A 26 5.45 8.48 3.01
N TRP A 27 5.73 7.20 3.27
CA TRP A 27 6.81 6.82 4.18
C TRP A 27 8.20 7.02 3.58
N ARG A 28 8.35 6.86 2.26
CA ARG A 28 9.59 7.22 1.55
C ARG A 28 9.89 8.71 1.71
N ASP A 29 8.89 9.56 1.47
CA ASP A 29 9.02 11.01 1.60
C ASP A 29 9.31 11.41 3.06
N ARG A 30 8.67 10.77 4.05
CA ARG A 30 8.99 10.94 5.49
C ARG A 30 10.43 10.57 5.82
N ALA A 31 10.95 9.51 5.21
CA ALA A 31 12.33 9.06 5.39
C ALA A 31 13.35 9.88 4.58
N LEU A 32 12.89 10.89 3.81
CA LEU A 32 13.71 11.73 2.92
C LEU A 32 14.51 10.91 1.88
N LEU A 33 13.93 9.81 1.41
CA LEU A 33 14.55 8.93 0.41
C LEU A 33 14.03 9.24 -0.99
N THR A 34 14.87 9.19 -2.03
CA THR A 34 14.40 9.06 -3.41
C THR A 34 13.96 7.63 -3.72
N GLN A 35 13.29 7.40 -4.86
CA GLN A 35 12.93 6.05 -5.28
C GLN A 35 14.17 5.16 -5.45
N GLU A 36 15.26 5.72 -5.96
CA GLU A 36 16.56 5.05 -6.10
C GLU A 36 17.13 4.67 -4.74
N GLN A 37 17.16 5.60 -3.78
CA GLN A 37 17.68 5.33 -2.44
C GLN A 37 16.87 4.26 -1.70
N LEU A 38 15.54 4.29 -1.83
CA LEU A 38 14.70 3.23 -1.28
C LEU A 38 14.97 1.88 -1.96
N ALA A 39 15.14 1.87 -3.28
CA ALA A 39 15.44 0.67 -4.04
C ALA A 39 16.77 0.04 -3.61
N ASP A 40 17.81 0.86 -3.50
CA ASP A 40 19.15 0.45 -3.06
C ASP A 40 19.10 -0.11 -1.63
N ARG A 41 18.41 0.58 -0.72
CA ARG A 41 18.26 0.15 0.68
C ARG A 41 17.46 -1.14 0.82
N ALA A 42 16.43 -1.32 0.00
CA ALA A 42 15.60 -2.53 -0.01
C ALA A 42 16.20 -3.68 -0.84
N GLY A 43 17.32 -3.46 -1.54
CA GLY A 43 17.93 -4.47 -2.43
C GLY A 43 17.04 -4.86 -3.61
N VAL A 44 16.23 -3.92 -4.12
CA VAL A 44 15.33 -4.13 -5.27
C VAL A 44 15.64 -3.15 -6.41
N ASN A 45 15.11 -3.41 -7.61
CA ASN A 45 15.26 -2.50 -8.73
C ASN A 45 14.37 -1.24 -8.54
N VAL A 46 14.86 -0.05 -8.89
CA VAL A 46 14.06 1.21 -8.84
C VAL A 46 12.76 1.12 -9.65
N ARG A 47 12.74 0.35 -10.75
CA ARG A 47 11.52 0.09 -11.53
C ARG A 47 10.46 -0.67 -10.72
N THR A 48 10.88 -1.51 -9.77
CA THR A 48 9.96 -2.16 -8.82
C THR A 48 9.34 -1.14 -7.89
N ILE A 49 10.13 -0.22 -7.31
CA ILE A 49 9.62 0.86 -6.47
C ILE A 49 8.62 1.72 -7.23
N ARG A 50 8.99 2.18 -8.44
CA ARG A 50 8.12 3.00 -9.29
C ARG A 50 6.80 2.32 -9.61
N ARG A 51 6.80 1.01 -9.88
CA ARG A 51 5.56 0.26 -10.14
C ARG A 51 4.72 0.08 -8.88
N LEU A 52 5.35 -0.12 -7.72
CA LEU A 52 4.64 -0.24 -6.44
C LEU A 52 4.02 1.10 -6.04
N GLU A 53 4.76 2.20 -6.12
CA GLU A 53 4.24 3.55 -5.84
C GLU A 53 3.15 4.00 -6.82
N GLY A 54 3.14 3.43 -8.03
CA GLY A 54 2.13 3.68 -9.05
C GLY A 54 0.98 2.67 -9.09
N ASP A 55 0.83 1.82 -8.08
CA ASP A 55 -0.21 0.77 -7.99
C ASP A 55 -0.29 -0.12 -9.26
N ALA A 56 0.87 -0.33 -9.91
CA ALA A 56 0.99 -1.06 -11.17
C ALA A 56 1.47 -2.51 -10.96
N VAL A 57 1.50 -2.98 -9.72
CA VAL A 57 1.87 -4.34 -9.33
C VAL A 57 0.65 -5.00 -8.70
N GLY A 58 -0.40 -5.27 -9.50
CA GLY A 58 -1.67 -5.81 -9.00
C GLY A 58 -1.61 -7.14 -8.23
N ARG A 59 -0.43 -7.71 -7.97
CA ARG A 59 -0.21 -8.61 -6.83
C ARG A 59 1.25 -8.50 -6.36
N PRO A 60 1.54 -7.69 -5.33
CA PRO A 60 2.89 -7.53 -4.80
C PRO A 60 3.41 -8.85 -4.24
N ARG A 61 4.70 -9.11 -4.42
CA ARG A 61 5.34 -10.27 -3.79
C ARG A 61 5.54 -10.00 -2.30
N ASN A 62 5.15 -10.95 -1.44
CA ASN A 62 5.36 -10.85 0.01
C ASN A 62 6.82 -10.56 0.38
N ALA A 63 7.79 -11.10 -0.36
CA ALA A 63 9.21 -10.83 -0.15
C ALA A 63 9.55 -9.34 -0.36
N SER A 64 9.00 -8.70 -1.40
CA SER A 64 9.21 -7.28 -1.67
C SER A 64 8.58 -6.40 -0.58
N ILE A 65 7.40 -6.77 -0.08
CA ILE A 65 6.76 -6.04 1.03
C ILE A 65 7.62 -6.11 2.30
N ARG A 66 8.19 -7.27 2.63
CA ARG A 66 9.09 -7.42 3.78
C ARG A 66 10.34 -6.55 3.67
N LEU A 67 10.99 -6.55 2.50
CA LEU A 67 12.17 -5.71 2.25
C LEU A 67 11.86 -4.22 2.38
N LEU A 68 10.66 -3.78 1.95
CA LEU A 68 10.23 -2.39 2.10
C LEU A 68 9.96 -2.01 3.55
N ILE A 69 9.36 -2.90 4.34
CA ILE A 69 9.15 -2.68 5.78
C ILE A 69 10.48 -2.43 6.48
N GLU A 70 11.49 -3.25 6.19
CA GLU A 70 12.83 -3.11 6.76
C GLU A 70 13.54 -1.85 6.25
N ALA A 71 13.44 -1.54 4.95
CA ALA A 71 14.09 -0.38 4.37
C ALA A 71 13.50 0.94 4.84
N LEU A 72 12.18 1.01 5.06
CA LEU A 72 11.48 2.21 5.53
C LEU A 72 11.46 2.35 7.06
N ASP A 73 12.03 1.37 7.79
CA ASP A 73 12.04 1.33 9.25
C ASP A 73 10.63 1.46 9.86
N LEU A 74 9.68 0.71 9.28
CA LEU A 74 8.27 0.80 9.68
C LEU A 74 8.02 0.15 11.04
N ASP A 75 7.24 0.82 11.87
CA ASP A 75 6.79 0.25 13.13
C ASP A 75 5.73 -0.87 12.93
N ALA A 76 5.31 -1.50 14.03
CA ALA A 76 4.33 -2.59 13.98
C ALA A 76 2.98 -2.17 13.39
N ARG A 77 2.54 -0.93 13.59
CA ARG A 77 1.27 -0.40 13.09
C ARG A 77 1.35 -0.15 11.59
N GLU A 78 2.39 0.53 11.15
CA GLU A 78 2.68 0.82 9.74
C GLU A 78 2.89 -0.46 8.93
N ARG A 79 3.58 -1.44 9.52
CA ARG A 79 3.74 -2.77 8.94
C ARG A 79 2.39 -3.45 8.70
N ALA A 80 1.47 -3.37 9.66
CA ALA A 80 0.14 -3.95 9.53
C ALA A 80 -0.66 -3.25 8.42
N GLU A 81 -0.57 -1.92 8.36
CA GLU A 81 -1.22 -1.08 7.34
C GLU A 81 -0.72 -1.41 5.93
N LEU A 82 0.60 -1.49 5.72
CA LEU A 82 1.19 -1.86 4.42
C LEU A 82 0.77 -3.27 3.99
N THR A 83 0.77 -4.22 4.93
CA THR A 83 0.40 -5.61 4.65
C THR A 83 -1.08 -5.72 4.26
N ALA A 84 -1.96 -5.00 4.97
CA ALA A 84 -3.37 -4.94 4.63
C ALA A 84 -3.62 -4.31 3.26
N ALA A 85 -2.88 -3.25 2.91
CA ALA A 85 -2.92 -2.65 1.58
C ALA A 85 -2.45 -3.63 0.49
N ALA A 86 -1.34 -4.35 0.70
CA ALA A 86 -0.83 -5.32 -0.27
C ALA A 86 -1.79 -6.49 -0.54
N VAL A 87 -2.56 -6.91 0.47
CA VAL A 87 -3.60 -7.94 0.31
C VAL A 87 -4.78 -7.43 -0.52
N ARG A 88 -5.15 -6.14 -0.37
CA ARG A 88 -6.24 -5.50 -1.13
C ARG A 88 -5.85 -5.28 -2.58
N ASP A 89 -4.63 -4.81 -2.83
CA ASP A 89 -4.07 -4.58 -4.17
C ASP A 89 -3.93 -5.89 -4.98
N GLY A 90 -3.78 -7.02 -4.29
CA GLY A 90 -3.66 -8.36 -4.87
C GLY A 90 -4.96 -9.08 -5.24
N ARG A 91 -6.13 -8.44 -5.08
CA ARG A 91 -7.45 -9.06 -5.31
C ARG A 91 -7.98 -8.85 -6.72
#